data_AF-A0A2E6BFK3-F1
#
_entry.id   AF-A0A2E6BFK3-F1
#
_cell.length_a   1.000
_cell.length_b   1.000
_cell.length_c   1.000
_cell.angle_alpha   90.00
_cell.angle_beta   90.00
_cell.angle_gamma   90.00
#
_symmetry.space_group_name_H-M   'P 1'
#
loop_
_entity.id
_entity.type
_entity.pdbx_description
1 polymer ?
#
loop_
_entity_poly.entity_id
_entity_poly.type
_entity_poly.pdbx_seq_one_letter_code
_entity_poly.pdbx_strand_id
1 'polypeptide(L)'
;MEMLWVPYTVRQRSRMLELEDCTCIAETMAICRYVEEAFPDTPRLLGTTALEKAHVEQWLRWIDFYFMMPTGMAFQHTTGFFKDRMTPYPEWGEECKRQAARFFDFLDRSLSDSRYLCGDEFTAADINALCALDFNKAIQQRITPEQQNLRAWHERLYERPSVSA
;
A
#
# COMPACT_ATOMS: atom_id res chain seq x y z
N MET A 1 2.37 34.27 8.75
CA MET A 1 2.32 34.00 7.30
C MET A 1 1.63 32.66 7.14
N GLU A 2 0.30 32.71 7.22
CA GLU A 2 -0.58 31.56 7.29
C GLU A 2 -0.87 31.05 5.88
N MET A 3 -0.56 29.77 5.63
CA MET A 3 -0.96 29.09 4.40
C MET A 3 -2.44 28.69 4.52
N LEU A 4 -3.24 29.33 3.68
CA LEU A 4 -4.66 29.05 3.47
C LEU A 4 -4.83 27.67 2.84
N TRP A 5 -5.24 26.69 3.65
CA TRP A 5 -5.68 25.39 3.14
C TRP A 5 -7.08 25.51 2.52
N VAL A 6 -7.20 25.00 1.30
CA VAL A 6 -8.41 24.90 0.47
C VAL A 6 -9.51 24.11 1.21
N PRO A 7 -10.81 24.49 1.13
CA PRO A 7 -11.87 23.87 1.91
C PRO A 7 -12.38 22.58 1.25
N TYR A 8 -11.68 21.46 1.42
CA TYR A 8 -12.22 20.13 1.06
C TYR A 8 -12.93 19.49 2.26
N THR A 9 -14.21 19.13 2.11
CA THR A 9 -14.95 18.38 3.14
C THR A 9 -14.82 16.88 2.87
N VAL A 10 -13.88 16.20 3.53
CA VAL A 10 -13.83 14.73 3.48
C VAL A 10 -14.95 14.16 4.34
N ARG A 11 -16.11 13.83 3.74
CA ARG A 11 -17.16 13.07 4.44
C ARG A 11 -16.69 11.61 4.58
N GLN A 12 -16.39 11.19 5.82
CA GLN A 12 -15.98 9.82 6.19
C GLN A 12 -17.07 8.76 5.90
N ARG A 13 -17.30 8.41 4.63
CA ARG A 13 -18.03 7.19 4.28
C ARG A 13 -17.43 6.36 3.14
N SER A 14 -16.46 6.88 2.40
CA SER A 14 -15.81 6.15 1.30
C SER A 14 -14.50 6.83 0.92
N ARG A 15 -13.44 6.06 0.61
CA ARG A 15 -12.17 6.58 0.09
C ARG A 15 -12.38 7.13 -1.32
N MET A 16 -12.90 8.35 -1.41
CA MET A 16 -13.32 8.99 -2.65
C MET A 16 -12.89 10.46 -2.65
N LEU A 17 -12.39 10.93 -3.78
CA LEU A 17 -12.13 12.34 -4.05
C LEU A 17 -13.36 12.93 -4.74
N GLU A 18 -13.96 13.96 -4.14
CA GLU A 18 -15.04 14.75 -4.73
C GLU A 18 -14.47 16.09 -5.21
N LEU A 19 -14.68 16.41 -6.49
CA LEU A 19 -14.25 17.65 -7.12
C LEU A 19 -15.30 18.76 -6.95
N GLU A 20 -14.94 20.01 -7.30
CA GLU A 20 -15.83 21.17 -7.16
C GLU A 20 -17.11 21.08 -7.98
N ASP A 21 -17.08 20.35 -9.11
CA ASP A 21 -18.23 20.09 -9.97
C ASP A 21 -19.05 18.86 -9.53
N CYS A 22 -18.79 18.35 -8.32
CA CYS A 22 -19.36 17.14 -7.75
C CYS A 22 -18.96 15.84 -8.47
N THR A 23 -17.96 15.86 -9.38
CA THR A 23 -17.38 14.64 -9.94
C THR A 23 -16.68 13.85 -8.83
N CYS A 24 -16.93 12.54 -8.79
CA CYS A 24 -16.40 11.64 -7.77
C CYS A 24 -15.42 10.63 -8.38
N ILE A 25 -14.20 10.57 -7.83
CA ILE A 25 -13.17 9.60 -8.19
C ILE A 25 -12.95 8.65 -7.01
N ALA A 26 -13.24 7.37 -7.22
CA ALA A 26 -12.93 6.30 -6.26
C ALA A 26 -11.64 5.57 -6.68
N GLU A 27 -11.17 4.66 -5.82
CA GLU A 27 -9.90 3.93 -5.93
C GLU A 27 -8.65 4.78 -5.67
N THR A 28 -7.84 4.33 -4.71
CA THR A 28 -6.64 5.06 -4.26
C THR A 28 -5.73 5.44 -5.42
N MET A 29 -5.45 4.52 -6.35
CA MET A 29 -4.53 4.78 -7.46
C MET A 29 -5.11 5.70 -8.53
N ALA A 30 -6.44 5.70 -8.72
CA ALA A 30 -7.09 6.65 -9.63
C ALA A 30 -7.06 8.07 -9.04
N ILE A 31 -7.28 8.20 -7.73
CA ILE A 31 -7.15 9.47 -7.00
C ILE A 31 -5.70 9.97 -7.07
N CYS A 32 -4.70 9.14 -6.77
CA CYS A 32 -3.29 9.52 -6.86
C CYS A 32 -2.91 9.98 -8.27
N ARG A 33 -3.39 9.27 -9.32
CA ARG A 33 -3.16 9.67 -10.71
C ARG A 33 -3.75 11.04 -11.00
N TYR A 34 -5.00 11.26 -10.63
CA TYR A 34 -5.65 12.56 -10.83
C TYR A 34 -4.87 13.68 -10.13
N VAL A 35 -4.46 13.46 -8.87
CA VAL A 35 -3.69 14.45 -8.10
C VAL A 35 -2.35 14.78 -8.77
N GLU A 36 -1.58 13.77 -9.20
CA GLU A 36 -0.29 14.02 -9.87
C GLU A 36 -0.41 14.69 -11.25
N GLU A 37 -1.50 14.44 -11.97
CA GLU A 37 -1.77 15.04 -13.28
C GLU A 37 -2.34 16.47 -13.15
N ALA A 38 -3.22 16.71 -12.18
CA ALA A 38 -3.88 18.00 -11.98
C ALA A 38 -3.00 19.04 -11.25
N PHE A 39 -2.04 18.60 -10.44
CA PHE A 39 -1.21 19.49 -9.62
C PHE A 39 0.29 19.28 -9.93
N PRO A 40 0.90 20.07 -10.83
CA PRO A 40 2.26 19.84 -11.32
C PRO A 40 3.36 19.85 -10.26
N ASP A 41 3.14 20.58 -9.16
CA ASP A 41 4.08 20.73 -8.03
C ASP A 41 4.02 19.56 -7.04
N THR A 42 3.12 18.60 -7.24
CA THR A 42 3.07 17.40 -6.41
C THR A 42 4.27 16.48 -6.67
N PRO A 43 4.78 15.78 -5.63
CA PRO A 43 5.80 14.76 -5.81
C PRO A 43 5.33 13.68 -6.81
N ARG A 44 6.24 13.21 -7.67
CA ARG A 44 5.96 12.21 -8.71
C ARG A 44 6.19 10.80 -8.16
N LEU A 45 5.16 10.23 -7.52
CA LEU A 45 5.17 8.88 -6.96
C LEU A 45 4.74 7.80 -7.97
N LEU A 46 4.16 8.19 -9.12
CA LEU A 46 3.73 7.28 -10.19
C LEU A 46 4.73 7.17 -11.35
N GLY A 47 5.90 7.78 -11.23
CA GLY A 47 6.94 7.77 -12.27
C GLY A 47 6.77 8.88 -13.32
N THR A 48 7.88 9.27 -13.94
CA THR A 48 7.94 10.39 -14.89
C THR A 48 8.12 9.93 -16.33
N THR A 49 8.86 8.83 -16.54
CA THR A 49 9.04 8.21 -17.86
C THR A 49 8.06 7.07 -18.10
N ALA A 50 7.90 6.66 -19.37
CA ALA A 50 7.04 5.52 -19.71
C ALA A 50 7.51 4.22 -19.01
N LEU A 51 8.82 4.02 -18.87
CA LEU A 51 9.39 2.85 -18.21
C LEU A 51 9.16 2.89 -16.69
N GLU A 52 9.41 4.03 -16.04
CA GLU A 52 9.14 4.19 -14.61
C GLU A 52 7.67 3.94 -14.28
N LYS A 53 6.75 4.53 -15.06
CA LYS A 53 5.31 4.34 -14.90
C LYS A 53 4.92 2.86 -15.01
N ALA A 54 5.50 2.14 -15.97
CA ALA A 54 5.25 0.71 -16.13
C ALA A 54 5.79 -0.12 -14.95
N HIS A 55 6.99 0.19 -14.44
CA HIS A 55 7.55 -0.50 -13.27
C HIS A 55 6.76 -0.22 -11.99
N VAL A 56 6.32 1.03 -11.77
CA VAL A 56 5.48 1.37 -10.61
C VAL A 56 4.15 0.61 -10.69
N GLU A 57 3.48 0.63 -11.85
CA GLU A 57 2.23 -0.12 -12.05
C GLU A 57 2.43 -1.63 -11.83
N GLN A 58 3.50 -2.22 -12.35
CA GLN A 58 3.83 -3.63 -12.14
C GLN A 58 3.94 -3.97 -10.65
N TRP A 59 4.68 -3.16 -9.89
CA TRP A 59 4.81 -3.35 -8.44
C TRP A 59 3.48 -3.20 -7.71
N LEU A 60 2.69 -2.18 -8.04
CA LEU A 60 1.36 -1.98 -7.47
C LEU A 60 0.47 -3.21 -7.68
N ARG A 61 0.46 -3.77 -8.89
CA ARG A 61 -0.30 -5.00 -9.18
C ARG A 61 0.21 -6.20 -8.39
N TRP A 62 1.51 -6.34 -8.25
CA TRP A 62 2.07 -7.43 -7.45
C TRP A 62 1.70 -7.30 -5.97
N ILE A 63 1.79 -6.09 -5.41
CA ILE A 63 1.41 -5.81 -4.03
C ILE A 63 -0.09 -6.08 -3.84
N ASP A 64 -0.95 -5.58 -4.72
CA ASP A 64 -2.40 -5.76 -4.57
C ASP A 64 -2.80 -7.23 -4.63
N PHE A 65 -2.34 -7.97 -5.64
CA PHE A 65 -2.79 -9.34 -5.88
C PHE A 65 -2.08 -10.38 -5.02
N TYR A 66 -0.79 -10.20 -4.72
CA TYR A 66 0.00 -11.22 -4.03
C TYR A 66 0.33 -10.85 -2.59
N PHE A 67 -0.01 -9.63 -2.15
CA PHE A 67 0.23 -9.22 -0.78
C PHE A 67 -1.03 -8.74 -0.07
N MET A 68 -1.60 -7.60 -0.49
CA MET A 68 -2.76 -6.99 0.15
C MET A 68 -3.98 -7.91 0.11
N MET A 69 -4.30 -8.49 -1.05
CA MET A 69 -5.45 -9.39 -1.19
C MET A 69 -5.30 -10.65 -0.32
N PRO A 70 -4.20 -11.43 -0.37
CA PRO A 70 -3.99 -12.55 0.55
C PRO A 70 -4.05 -12.14 2.02
N THR A 71 -3.44 -11.03 2.41
CA THR A 71 -3.52 -10.53 3.80
C THR A 71 -4.97 -10.23 4.21
N GLY A 72 -5.75 -9.59 3.33
CA GLY A 72 -7.16 -9.33 3.56
C GLY A 72 -8.01 -10.59 3.68
N MET A 73 -7.79 -11.59 2.81
CA MET A 73 -8.49 -12.87 2.86
C MET A 73 -8.14 -13.66 4.11
N ALA A 74 -6.86 -13.69 4.49
CA ALA A 74 -6.42 -14.27 5.76
C ALA A 74 -7.14 -13.58 6.94
N PHE A 75 -7.16 -12.25 6.96
CA PHE A 75 -7.84 -11.49 8.01
C PHE A 75 -9.33 -11.84 8.10
N GLN A 76 -10.03 -11.84 6.97
CA GLN A 76 -11.47 -12.11 6.91
C GLN A 76 -11.80 -13.52 7.40
N HIS A 77 -10.98 -14.51 7.05
CA HIS A 77 -11.30 -15.92 7.30
C HIS A 77 -10.70 -16.53 8.57
N THR A 78 -9.72 -15.89 9.22
CA THR A 78 -9.07 -16.45 10.44
C THR A 78 -9.31 -15.65 11.71
N THR A 79 -9.56 -14.35 11.64
CA THR A 79 -9.65 -13.50 12.85
C THR A 79 -11.03 -13.51 13.52
N GLY A 80 -12.06 -13.94 12.80
CA GLY A 80 -13.45 -13.88 13.25
C GLY A 80 -14.06 -12.47 13.24
N PHE A 81 -13.34 -11.44 12.75
CA PHE A 81 -13.80 -10.05 12.71
C PHE A 81 -15.12 -9.88 11.92
N PHE A 82 -15.30 -10.66 10.85
CA PHE A 82 -16.48 -10.61 9.98
C PHE A 82 -17.45 -11.78 10.17
N LYS A 83 -17.35 -12.55 11.26
CA LYS A 83 -18.19 -13.74 11.48
C LYS A 83 -19.69 -13.45 11.56
N ASP A 84 -20.06 -12.19 11.79
CA ASP A 84 -21.43 -11.68 11.87
C ASP A 84 -22.07 -11.45 10.49
N ARG A 85 -21.27 -11.30 9.43
CA ARG A 85 -21.72 -10.89 8.09
C ARG A 85 -21.12 -11.68 6.93
N MET A 86 -20.25 -12.65 7.22
CA MET A 86 -19.58 -13.52 6.25
C MET A 86 -19.39 -14.91 6.87
N THR A 87 -19.44 -15.97 6.04
CA THR A 87 -19.03 -17.32 6.42
C THR A 87 -17.50 -17.45 6.32
N PRO A 88 -16.76 -17.64 7.42
CA PRO A 88 -15.32 -17.84 7.37
C PRO A 88 -14.94 -19.24 6.87
N TYR A 89 -13.84 -19.35 6.11
CA TYR A 89 -13.25 -20.61 5.66
C TYR A 89 -11.80 -20.67 6.19
N PRO A 90 -11.56 -21.19 7.41
CA PRO A 90 -10.26 -21.07 8.07
C PRO A 90 -9.10 -21.64 7.27
N GLU A 91 -9.29 -22.79 6.62
CA GLU A 91 -8.24 -23.44 5.81
C GLU A 91 -7.78 -22.55 4.65
N TRP A 92 -8.72 -21.83 4.01
CA TRP A 92 -8.40 -20.85 2.98
C TRP A 92 -7.65 -19.65 3.55
N GLY A 93 -8.10 -19.12 4.69
CA GLY A 93 -7.43 -18.02 5.36
C GLY A 93 -5.99 -18.33 5.76
N GLU A 94 -5.72 -19.56 6.25
CA GLU A 94 -4.36 -20.02 6.57
C GLU A 94 -3.49 -20.19 5.31
N GLU A 95 -4.06 -20.62 4.18
CA GLU A 95 -3.34 -20.65 2.90
C GLU A 95 -3.01 -19.23 2.41
N CYS A 96 -3.95 -18.28 2.51
CA CYS A 96 -3.69 -16.88 2.19
C CYS A 96 -2.60 -16.27 3.08
N LYS A 97 -2.56 -16.63 4.37
CA LYS A 97 -1.51 -16.19 5.29
C LYS A 97 -0.14 -16.70 4.83
N ARG A 98 -0.03 -17.96 4.41
CA ARG A 98 1.19 -18.53 3.82
C ARG A 98 1.59 -17.82 2.52
N GLN A 99 0.63 -17.47 1.66
CA GLN A 99 0.91 -16.71 0.44
C GLN A 99 1.47 -15.32 0.76
N ALA A 100 0.86 -14.60 1.70
CA ALA A 100 1.38 -13.32 2.17
C ALA A 100 2.80 -13.47 2.73
N ALA A 101 3.09 -14.53 3.50
CA ALA A 101 4.43 -14.78 4.05
C ALA A 101 5.48 -14.95 2.95
N ARG A 102 5.17 -15.69 1.88
CA ARG A 102 6.07 -15.82 0.71
C ARG A 102 6.35 -14.47 0.05
N PHE A 103 5.40 -13.53 0.11
CA PHE A 103 5.60 -12.19 -0.42
C PHE A 103 6.52 -11.33 0.46
N PHE A 104 6.57 -11.55 1.78
CA PHE A 104 7.61 -10.94 2.62
C PHE A 104 9.01 -11.36 2.14
N ASP A 105 9.21 -12.66 1.87
CA ASP A 105 10.49 -13.17 1.38
C ASP A 105 10.82 -12.63 -0.03
N PHE A 106 9.79 -12.41 -0.86
CA PHE A 106 9.97 -11.79 -2.17
C PHE A 106 10.38 -10.32 -2.05
N LEU A 107 9.76 -9.54 -1.15
CA LEU A 107 10.15 -8.16 -0.89
C LEU A 107 11.58 -8.09 -0.35
N ASP A 108 11.93 -8.94 0.61
CA ASP A 108 13.28 -8.97 1.19
C ASP A 108 14.36 -9.24 0.14
N ARG A 109 14.12 -10.20 -0.78
CA ARG A 109 15.02 -10.45 -1.91
C ARG A 109 15.06 -9.30 -2.91
N SER A 110 13.92 -8.67 -3.19
CA SER A 110 13.86 -7.56 -4.16
C SER A 110 14.57 -6.31 -3.63
N LEU A 111 14.64 -6.15 -2.31
CA LEU A 111 15.30 -5.05 -1.63
C LEU A 111 16.78 -5.32 -1.33
N SER A 112 17.36 -6.44 -1.77
CA SER A 112 18.79 -6.74 -1.51
C SER A 112 19.72 -5.73 -2.16
N ASP A 113 19.37 -5.27 -3.36
CA ASP A 113 20.19 -4.39 -4.20
C ASP A 113 19.45 -3.11 -4.58
N SER A 114 18.39 -2.76 -3.87
CA SER A 114 17.56 -1.58 -4.18
C SER A 114 17.11 -0.88 -2.91
N ARG A 115 17.13 0.46 -2.92
CA ARG A 115 16.77 1.28 -1.76
C ARG A 115 15.26 1.27 -1.49
N TYR A 116 14.47 1.23 -2.56
CA TYR A 116 13.02 1.20 -2.61
C TYR A 116 12.58 0.16 -3.65
N LEU A 117 11.28 -0.11 -3.73
CA LEU A 117 10.77 -1.17 -4.61
C LEU A 117 11.04 -0.89 -6.10
N CYS A 118 11.02 0.38 -6.51
CA CYS A 118 11.31 0.78 -7.89
C CYS A 118 12.76 1.28 -8.09
N GLY A 119 13.71 0.84 -7.27
CA GLY A 119 15.12 1.22 -7.35
C GLY A 119 15.49 2.26 -6.31
N ASP A 120 15.97 3.44 -6.73
CA ASP A 120 16.49 4.48 -5.82
C ASP A 120 15.47 5.54 -5.42
N GLU A 121 14.32 5.59 -6.13
CA GLU A 121 13.25 6.56 -5.93
C GLU A 121 12.11 5.95 -5.09
N PHE A 122 11.57 6.76 -4.18
CA PHE A 122 10.40 6.41 -3.38
C PHE A 122 9.12 6.61 -4.20
N THR A 123 8.27 5.59 -4.27
CA THR A 123 7.11 5.58 -5.16
C THR A 123 5.82 5.18 -4.44
N ALA A 124 4.70 5.24 -5.15
CA ALA A 124 3.43 4.72 -4.64
C ALA A 124 3.48 3.21 -4.32
N ALA A 125 4.39 2.45 -4.96
CA ALA A 125 4.59 1.04 -4.64
C ALA A 125 5.06 0.87 -3.18
N ASP A 126 6.01 1.69 -2.72
CA ASP A 126 6.52 1.62 -1.36
C ASP A 126 5.43 1.90 -0.32
N ILE A 127 4.57 2.90 -0.60
CA ILE A 127 3.43 3.24 0.25
C ILE A 127 2.45 2.06 0.36
N ASN A 128 2.06 1.48 -0.78
CA ASN A 128 1.11 0.37 -0.80
C ASN A 128 1.67 -0.88 -0.11
N ALA A 129 2.94 -1.20 -0.34
CA ALA A 129 3.61 -2.31 0.32
C ALA A 129 3.68 -2.10 1.83
N LEU A 130 3.98 -0.87 2.29
CA LEU A 130 4.03 -0.55 3.72
C LEU A 130 2.67 -0.74 4.38
N CYS A 131 1.60 -0.25 3.75
CA CYS A 131 0.23 -0.44 4.25
C CYS A 131 -0.14 -1.93 4.33
N ALA A 132 0.19 -2.73 3.31
CA ALA A 132 -0.06 -4.16 3.32
C ALA A 132 0.76 -4.87 4.42
N LEU A 133 2.04 -4.51 4.56
CA LEU A 133 2.94 -5.04 5.57
C LEU A 133 2.44 -4.75 6.99
N ASP A 134 1.97 -3.53 7.25
CA ASP A 134 1.41 -3.17 8.56
C ASP A 134 0.09 -3.87 8.84
N PHE A 135 -0.75 -4.06 7.81
CA PHE A 135 -1.99 -4.81 7.96
C PHE A 135 -1.75 -6.27 8.33
N ASN A 136 -0.63 -6.88 7.92
CA ASN A 136 -0.28 -8.24 8.33
C ASN A 136 -0.14 -8.42 9.85
N LYS A 137 0.08 -7.34 10.63
CA LYS A 137 0.05 -7.39 12.10
C LYS A 137 -1.31 -7.87 12.63
N ALA A 138 -2.41 -7.59 11.92
CA ALA A 138 -3.76 -8.02 12.29
C ALA A 138 -3.96 -9.53 12.18
N ILE A 139 -3.18 -10.21 11.34
CA ILE A 139 -3.15 -11.68 11.22
C ILE A 139 -1.95 -12.31 11.95
N GLN A 140 -1.34 -11.56 12.88
CA GLN A 140 -0.19 -11.97 13.67
C GLN A 140 1.04 -12.35 12.83
N GLN A 141 1.22 -11.72 11.67
CA GLN A 141 2.39 -11.93 10.80
C GLN A 141 3.27 -10.66 10.81
N ARG A 142 4.58 -10.85 10.99
CA ARG A 142 5.57 -9.78 11.18
C ARG A 142 6.86 -10.11 10.45
N ILE A 143 7.66 -9.09 10.18
CA ILE A 143 9.03 -9.26 9.65
C ILE A 143 9.83 -10.13 10.61
N THR A 144 10.55 -11.12 10.08
CA THR A 144 11.40 -12.02 10.86
C THR A 144 12.86 -11.52 10.90
N PRO A 145 13.70 -12.02 11.82
CA PRO A 145 15.12 -11.64 11.88
C PRO A 145 15.88 -11.88 10.57
N GLU A 146 15.51 -12.92 9.82
CA GLU A 146 16.14 -13.33 8.55
C GLU A 146 15.88 -12.33 7.42
N GLN A 147 14.76 -11.59 7.48
CA GLN A 147 14.32 -10.63 6.46
C GLN A 147 14.96 -9.25 6.70
N GLN A 148 16.29 -9.18 6.58
CA GLN A 148 17.08 -8.00 6.96
C GLN A 148 16.85 -6.80 6.03
N ASN A 149 16.68 -7.02 4.73
CA ASN A 149 16.50 -5.95 3.75
C ASN A 149 15.10 -5.35 3.89
N LEU A 150 14.09 -6.21 4.05
CA LEU A 150 12.72 -5.78 4.33
C LEU A 150 12.62 -4.98 5.62
N ARG A 151 13.33 -5.41 6.68
CA ARG A 151 13.42 -4.66 7.94
C ARG A 151 14.05 -3.28 7.73
N ALA A 152 15.19 -3.21 7.06
CA ALA A 152 15.89 -1.95 6.82
C ALA A 152 15.06 -0.98 5.95
N TRP A 153 14.37 -1.49 4.93
CA TRP A 153 13.42 -0.71 4.15
C TRP A 153 12.24 -0.20 5.00
N HIS A 154 11.63 -1.04 5.83
CA HIS A 154 10.51 -0.66 6.69
C HIS A 154 10.93 0.43 7.68
N GLU A 155 12.07 0.28 8.36
CA GLU A 155 12.61 1.30 9.27
C GLU A 155 12.83 2.64 8.56
N ARG A 156 13.46 2.62 7.39
CA ARG A 156 13.67 3.80 6.55
C ARG A 156 12.36 4.51 6.17
N LEU A 157 11.30 3.77 5.88
CA LEU A 157 10.00 4.36 5.55
C LEU A 157 9.34 5.02 6.76
N TYR A 158 9.47 4.43 7.94
CA TYR A 158 8.92 4.98 9.18
C TYR A 158 9.62 6.26 9.66
N GLU A 159 10.84 6.53 9.19
CA GLU A 159 11.52 7.81 9.41
C GLU A 159 10.91 8.97 8.61
N ARG A 160 10.08 8.69 7.60
CA ARG A 160 9.47 9.73 6.76
C ARG A 160 8.36 10.45 7.53
N PRO A 161 8.34 11.80 7.56
CA PRO A 161 7.31 12.57 8.26
C PRO A 161 5.87 12.23 7.83
N SER A 162 5.68 11.85 6.57
CA SER A 162 4.37 11.48 6.01
C SER A 162 3.80 10.16 6.54
N VAL A 163 4.62 9.32 7.20
CA VAL A 163 4.19 8.03 7.75
C VAL A 163 3.80 8.16 9.23
N SER A 164 4.39 9.11 9.95
CA SER A 164 4.16 9.35 11.38
C SER A 164 3.15 10.47 11.68
N ALA A 165 2.62 11.13 10.64
CA ALA A 165 1.66 12.24 10.74
C ALA A 165 0.22 11.80 11.04
#